data_AF-A0AAU9DC44-F1
#
_entry.id   AF-A0AAU9DC44-F1
#
_cell.length_a   1.000
_cell.length_b   1.000
_cell.length_c   1.000
_cell.angle_alpha   90.00
_cell.angle_beta   90.00
_cell.angle_gamma   90.00
#
_symmetry.space_group_name_H-M   'P 1'
#
loop_
_entity.id
_entity.type
_entity.pdbx_description
1 polymer ?
#
loop_
_entity_poly.entity_id
_entity_poly.type
_entity_poly.pdbx_seq_one_letter_code
_entity_poly.pdbx_strand_id
1 'polypeptide(L)'
;MDSHGWTRSMSAKGCSPDNAAAEGFFGRLKNEMFHNRDWAGTTLDGLKDAIGDWIDWHNTTRIKNTLNGNSPDQHRKTHGLLP
;
A
#
# COMPACT_ATOMS: atom_id res chain seq x y z
N MET A 1 -5.97 -19.88 -0.18
CA MET A 1 -7.31 -19.29 -0.40
C MET A 1 -8.39 -20.26 0.04
N ASP A 2 -8.49 -21.42 -0.59
CA ASP A 2 -9.56 -22.39 -0.28
C ASP A 2 -9.45 -22.98 1.14
N SER A 3 -8.23 -23.18 1.65
CA SER A 3 -7.98 -23.61 3.03
C SER A 3 -8.25 -22.55 4.11
N HIS A 4 -8.43 -21.28 3.73
CA HIS A 4 -8.65 -20.15 4.65
C HIS A 4 -10.03 -19.51 4.44
N GLY A 5 -10.90 -20.10 3.61
CA GLY A 5 -12.23 -19.56 3.30
C GLY A 5 -12.22 -18.27 2.49
N TRP A 6 -11.12 -17.93 1.80
CA TRP A 6 -11.00 -16.69 1.04
C TRP A 6 -11.41 -16.89 -0.42
N THR A 7 -12.36 -16.09 -0.88
CA THR A 7 -12.76 -16.03 -2.30
C THR A 7 -11.70 -15.30 -3.12
N ARG A 8 -11.21 -15.94 -4.19
CA ARG A 8 -10.38 -15.28 -5.20
C ARG A 8 -11.21 -14.24 -5.95
N SER A 9 -10.81 -12.97 -5.89
CA SER A 9 -11.28 -11.98 -6.84
C SER A 9 -10.51 -12.18 -8.15
N MET A 10 -11.14 -12.79 -9.14
CA MET A 10 -10.65 -12.80 -10.51
C MET A 10 -11.29 -11.62 -11.22
N SER A 11 -10.50 -10.64 -11.64
CA SER A 11 -10.98 -9.41 -12.27
C SER A 11 -11.95 -9.74 -13.42
N ALA A 12 -13.17 -9.19 -13.36
CA ALA A 12 -14.12 -9.32 -14.45
C ALA A 12 -13.67 -8.42 -15.61
N LYS A 13 -13.80 -8.88 -16.86
CA LYS A 13 -13.42 -8.08 -18.04
C LYS A 13 -14.14 -6.73 -18.00
N GLY A 14 -13.39 -5.63 -17.92
CA GLY A 14 -13.93 -4.26 -17.83
C GLY A 14 -14.25 -3.77 -16.40
N CYS A 15 -13.98 -4.57 -15.37
CA CYS A 15 -14.10 -4.20 -13.97
C CYS A 15 -12.70 -4.16 -13.33
N SER A 16 -12.00 -3.04 -13.55
CA SER A 16 -10.68 -2.76 -13.00
C SER A 16 -10.60 -2.02 -11.65
N PRO A 17 -11.68 -1.64 -10.91
CA PRO A 17 -11.53 -0.83 -9.69
C PRO A 17 -10.57 -1.41 -8.65
N ASP A 18 -10.60 -2.73 -8.43
CA ASP A 18 -9.70 -3.42 -7.49
C ASP A 18 -8.25 -3.37 -7.95
N ASN A 19 -8.00 -3.65 -9.25
CA ASN A 19 -6.66 -3.55 -9.83
C ASN A 19 -6.14 -2.11 -9.84
N ALA A 20 -6.98 -1.14 -10.19
CA ALA A 20 -6.62 0.27 -10.26
C ALA A 20 -6.19 0.83 -8.88
N ALA A 21 -6.85 0.40 -7.80
CA ALA A 21 -6.45 0.77 -6.45
C ALA A 21 -5.07 0.19 -6.09
N ALA A 22 -4.80 -1.08 -6.44
CA ALA A 22 -3.51 -1.72 -6.23
C ALA A 22 -2.40 -1.08 -7.09
N GLU A 23 -2.66 -0.83 -8.37
CA GLU A 23 -1.76 -0.14 -9.29
C GLU A 23 -1.38 1.25 -8.76
N GLY A 24 -2.36 2.02 -8.28
CA GLY A 24 -2.12 3.33 -7.68
C GLY A 24 -1.26 3.27 -6.42
N PHE A 25 -1.39 2.22 -5.62
CA PHE A 25 -0.53 1.99 -4.46
C PHE A 25 0.91 1.67 -4.89
N PHE A 26 1.10 0.67 -5.74
CA PHE A 26 2.43 0.24 -6.16
C PHE A 26 3.15 1.29 -7.01
N GLY A 27 2.43 2.06 -7.83
CA GLY A 27 2.98 3.18 -8.57
C GLY A 27 3.55 4.25 -7.65
N ARG A 28 2.84 4.58 -6.55
CA ARG A 28 3.32 5.54 -5.55
C ARG A 28 4.53 5.02 -4.79
N LEU A 29 4.50 3.76 -4.32
CA LEU A 29 5.65 3.12 -3.66
C LEU A 29 6.91 3.27 -4.53
N LYS A 30 6.82 2.87 -5.80
CA LYS A 30 7.96 2.94 -6.73
C LYS A 30 8.39 4.37 -6.99
N ASN A 31 7.46 5.29 -7.24
CA ASN A 31 7.82 6.68 -7.47
C ASN A 31 8.51 7.28 -6.25
N GLU A 32 7.95 7.15 -5.05
CA GLU A 32 8.48 7.75 -3.84
C GLU A 32 9.82 7.10 -3.39
N MET A 33 9.98 5.77 -3.55
CA MET A 33 11.21 5.06 -3.18
C MET A 33 12.40 5.34 -4.11
N PHE A 34 12.14 5.65 -5.38
CA PHE A 34 13.18 5.81 -6.41
C PHE A 34 13.35 7.27 -6.87
N HIS A 35 12.47 8.17 -6.44
CA HIS A 35 12.60 9.59 -6.76
C HIS A 35 13.85 10.18 -6.12
N ASN A 36 14.83 10.58 -6.95
CA ASN A 36 16.13 11.11 -6.54
C ASN A 36 16.91 10.20 -5.57
N ARG A 37 16.66 8.90 -5.61
CA ARG A 37 17.37 7.91 -4.78
C ARG A 37 17.89 6.78 -5.64
N ASP A 38 19.19 6.56 -5.58
CA ASP A 38 19.85 5.39 -6.16
C ASP A 38 19.96 4.29 -5.08
N TRP A 39 19.66 3.07 -5.49
CA TRP A 39 19.76 1.88 -4.65
C TRP A 39 20.97 1.02 -5.01
N ALA A 40 21.78 1.43 -5.99
CA ALA A 40 23.04 0.79 -6.31
C ALA A 40 23.93 0.67 -5.06
N GLY A 41 24.40 -0.56 -4.78
CA GLY A 41 25.20 -0.86 -3.59
C GLY A 41 24.41 -1.14 -2.31
N THR A 42 23.07 -1.05 -2.32
CA THR A 42 22.24 -1.50 -1.20
C THR A 42 22.08 -3.02 -1.25
N THR A 43 22.14 -3.68 -0.09
CA THR A 43 21.84 -5.11 0.00
C THR A 43 20.35 -5.38 -0.22
N LEU A 44 20.00 -6.62 -0.56
CA LEU A 44 18.59 -7.00 -0.68
C LEU A 44 17.84 -6.79 0.65
N ASP A 45 18.46 -7.08 1.80
CA ASP A 45 17.82 -6.90 3.10
C ASP A 45 17.64 -5.41 3.43
N GLY A 46 18.61 -4.55 3.13
CA GLY A 46 18.45 -3.12 3.28
C GLY A 46 17.33 -2.53 2.40
N LEU A 47 17.12 -3.09 1.20
CA LEU A 47 15.98 -2.71 0.36
C LEU A 47 14.65 -3.18 0.96
N LYS A 48 14.59 -4.40 1.52
CA LYS A 48 13.38 -4.91 2.20
C LYS A 48 13.00 -4.03 3.39
N ASP A 49 13.97 -3.68 4.22
CA ASP A 49 13.76 -2.84 5.40
C ASP A 49 13.19 -1.47 4.99
N ALA A 50 13.78 -0.84 3.98
CA ALA A 50 13.30 0.46 3.52
C ALA A 50 11.90 0.40 2.87
N ILE A 51 11.56 -0.70 2.19
CA ILE A 51 10.18 -0.93 1.70
C ILE A 51 9.24 -1.09 2.90
N GLY A 52 9.65 -1.83 3.94
CA GLY A 52 8.90 -1.99 5.18
C GLY A 52 8.62 -0.65 5.86
N ASP A 53 9.65 0.15 6.07
CA ASP A 53 9.54 1.50 6.66
C ASP A 53 8.60 2.40 5.86
N TRP A 54 8.67 2.36 4.53
CA TRP A 54 7.77 3.13 3.67
C TRP A 54 6.32 2.65 3.81
N ILE A 55 6.07 1.34 3.87
CA ILE A 55 4.72 0.77 4.03
C ILE A 55 4.15 1.17 5.39
N ASP A 56 4.95 1.07 6.45
CA ASP A 56 4.53 1.48 7.80
C ASP A 56 4.16 2.96 7.81
N TRP A 57 5.05 3.83 7.32
CA TRP A 57 4.75 5.26 7.19
C TRP A 57 3.49 5.52 6.35
N HIS A 58 3.34 4.82 5.22
CA HIS A 58 2.18 4.95 4.35
C HIS A 58 0.87 4.63 5.09
N ASN A 59 0.87 3.63 5.97
CA ASN A 59 -0.34 3.19 6.67
C ASN A 59 -0.61 4.01 7.93
N THR A 60 0.41 4.32 8.71
CA THR A 60 0.24 4.94 10.04
C THR A 60 0.24 6.45 10.00
N THR A 61 0.99 7.05 9.08
CA THR A 61 1.37 8.49 9.16
C THR A 61 0.93 9.30 7.95
N ARG A 62 0.84 8.70 6.76
CA ARG A 62 0.58 9.42 5.52
C ARG A 62 -0.80 10.08 5.50
N ILE A 63 -0.81 11.41 5.46
CA ILE A 63 -2.03 12.22 5.34
C ILE A 63 -2.66 12.04 3.95
N LYS A 64 -3.93 11.67 3.91
CA LYS A 64 -4.71 11.57 2.67
C LYS A 64 -5.95 12.47 2.74
N ASN A 65 -6.00 13.48 1.86
CA ASN A 65 -7.15 14.39 1.78
C ASN A 65 -8.46 13.67 1.47
N THR A 66 -8.40 12.61 0.64
CA THR A 66 -9.56 11.76 0.33
C THR A 66 -10.07 10.98 1.54
N LEU A 67 -9.28 10.89 2.61
CA LEU A 67 -9.63 10.27 3.90
C LEU A 67 -9.82 11.33 4.99
N ASN A 68 -10.25 12.54 4.63
CA ASN A 68 -10.44 13.66 5.55
C ASN A 68 -9.17 14.07 6.30
N GLY A 69 -8.00 13.90 5.67
CA GLY A 69 -6.72 14.21 6.29
C GLY A 69 -6.20 13.12 7.24
N ASN A 70 -6.88 11.98 7.34
CA ASN A 70 -6.41 10.85 8.14
C ASN A 70 -5.38 10.00 7.37
N SER A 71 -4.53 9.30 8.12
CA SER A 71 -3.80 8.16 7.60
C SER A 71 -4.74 6.97 7.32
N PRO A 72 -4.33 6.02 6.46
CA PRO A 72 -5.13 4.81 6.23
C PRO A 72 -5.57 4.12 7.52
N ASP A 73 -4.67 3.98 8.50
CA ASP A 73 -4.99 3.32 9.76
C ASP A 73 -5.93 4.15 10.63
N GLN A 74 -5.71 5.47 10.72
CA GLN A 74 -6.63 6.36 11.42
C GLN A 74 -8.03 6.29 10.82
N HIS A 75 -8.13 6.33 9.50
CA HIS A 75 -9.41 6.20 8.79
C HIS A 75 -10.07 4.84 9.09
N ARG A 76 -9.32 3.74 9.03
CA ARG A 76 -9.88 2.43 9.37
C ARG A 76 -10.35 2.36 10.83
N LYS A 77 -9.63 2.97 11.78
CA LYS A 77 -10.04 3.07 13.19
C LYS A 77 -11.33 3.88 13.35
N THR A 78 -11.46 5.04 12.69
CA THR A 78 -12.70 5.84 12.75
C THR A 78 -13.92 5.11 12.18
N HIS A 79 -13.69 4.14 11.29
CA HIS A 79 -14.72 3.28 10.71
C HIS A 79 -14.88 1.91 11.39
N GLY A 80 -14.17 1.64 12.50
CA GLY A 80 -14.23 0.35 13.21
C GLY A 80 -13.68 -0.86 12.43
N LEU A 81 -12.85 -0.62 11.42
CA LEU A 81 -12.22 -1.62 10.55
C LEU A 81 -10.82 -2.06 11.01
N LEU A 82 -10.31 -1.39 12.05
CA LEU A 82 -9.15 -1.80 12.81
C LEU A 82 -9.55 -1.83 14.29
N PRO A 83 -9.10 -2.85 15.04
CA PRO A 83 -9.31 -2.93 16.48
C PRO A 83 -8.62 -1.79 17.25
#